data_AF-A0A372DEF4-F1
#
_entry.id   AF-A0A372DEF4-F1
#
_cell.length_a   1.000
_cell.length_b   1.000
_cell.length_c   1.000
_cell.angle_alpha   90.00
_cell.angle_beta   90.00
_cell.angle_gamma   90.00
#
_symmetry.space_group_name_H-M   'P 1'
#
loop_
_entity.id
_entity.type
_entity.pdbx_description
1 polymer ?
#
loop_
_entity_poly.entity_id
_entity_poly.type
_entity_poly.pdbx_seq_one_letter_code
_entity_poly.pdbx_strand_id
1 'polypeptide(L)'
;MADSKFGHLIRSRRTSWGIALLLALLAMLFGVGLARAIAPSSLPIADSGQSVIAQAERSVLIDPNGDIDRVAPSFTLGRELYLENCASCHIGVPPGLMPSQVWRNLIRDRDHYGTTIETPRDPSLQIIWNYLKEYSRPAENNEQINYRVGRTTTFKALHPRVQLPDPVQLGTCIRCHPRADFFNFRALSPDWENAP
;
A
#
# COMPACT_ATOMS: atom_id res chain seq x y z
N MET A 1 -47.52 -50.74 -57.86
CA MET A 1 -46.32 -49.91 -57.63
C MET A 1 -46.37 -49.39 -56.20
N ALA A 2 -45.26 -49.52 -55.48
CA ALA A 2 -44.98 -49.14 -54.09
C ALA A 2 -45.30 -50.18 -52.98
N ASP A 3 -44.35 -51.13 -52.86
CA ASP A 3 -43.71 -51.65 -51.64
C ASP A 3 -43.35 -50.57 -50.60
N SER A 4 -42.94 -50.80 -49.35
CA SER A 4 -43.04 -51.89 -48.36
C SER A 4 -42.44 -51.35 -47.03
N LYS A 5 -43.05 -51.75 -45.90
CA LYS A 5 -42.47 -52.13 -44.59
C LYS A 5 -41.50 -51.21 -43.82
N PHE A 6 -42.02 -50.75 -42.68
CA PHE A 6 -41.30 -50.31 -41.47
C PHE A 6 -40.37 -51.41 -40.92
N GLY A 7 -39.14 -51.03 -40.55
CA GLY A 7 -38.14 -51.89 -39.91
C GLY A 7 -37.42 -51.20 -38.73
N HIS A 8 -37.65 -51.76 -37.53
CA HIS A 8 -36.77 -51.87 -36.36
C HIS A 8 -36.05 -50.63 -35.77
N LEU A 9 -36.65 -50.07 -34.72
CA LEU A 9 -35.93 -49.44 -33.60
C LEU A 9 -35.77 -50.47 -32.47
N ILE A 10 -34.63 -51.15 -32.43
CA ILE A 10 -34.15 -51.82 -31.21
C ILE A 10 -32.67 -51.52 -31.11
N ARG A 11 -32.27 -50.93 -29.96
CA ARG A 11 -30.98 -51.09 -29.26
C ARG A 11 -30.39 -49.75 -28.82
N SER A 12 -30.65 -49.36 -27.57
CA SER A 12 -29.68 -48.67 -26.70
C SER A 12 -30.27 -48.39 -25.31
N ARG A 13 -30.81 -49.40 -24.62
CA ARG A 13 -31.20 -49.25 -23.19
C ARG A 13 -30.18 -49.85 -22.22
N ARG A 14 -29.22 -50.65 -22.71
CA ARG A 14 -28.17 -51.31 -21.90
C ARG A 14 -26.92 -50.44 -21.68
N THR A 15 -26.62 -49.50 -22.56
CA THR A 15 -25.44 -48.61 -22.48
C THR A 15 -25.62 -47.49 -21.46
N SER A 16 -26.84 -46.98 -21.29
CA SER A 16 -27.14 -45.92 -20.32
C SER A 16 -26.98 -46.37 -18.87
N TRP A 17 -27.32 -47.63 -18.56
CA TRP A 17 -27.17 -48.19 -17.21
C TRP A 17 -25.69 -48.48 -16.89
N GLY A 18 -24.91 -48.91 -17.87
CA GLY A 18 -23.47 -49.10 -17.70
C GLY A 18 -22.74 -47.79 -17.40
N ILE A 19 -23.09 -46.70 -18.10
CA ILE A 19 -22.50 -45.37 -17.87
C ILE A 19 -22.94 -44.81 -16.50
N ALA A 20 -24.21 -44.98 -16.13
CA ALA A 20 -24.71 -44.53 -14.82
C ALA A 20 -24.02 -45.27 -13.65
N LEU A 21 -23.82 -46.58 -13.78
CA LEU A 21 -23.08 -47.37 -12.78
C LEU A 21 -21.61 -46.96 -12.71
N LEU A 22 -20.96 -46.72 -13.85
CA LEU A 22 -19.57 -46.25 -13.88
C LEU A 22 -19.40 -44.88 -13.21
N LEU A 23 -20.31 -43.93 -13.46
CA LEU A 23 -20.29 -42.61 -12.83
C LEU A 23 -20.56 -42.68 -11.32
N ALA A 24 -21.46 -43.55 -10.87
CA ALA A 24 -21.70 -43.76 -9.44
C ALA A 24 -20.48 -44.37 -8.73
N LEU A 25 -19.79 -45.31 -9.38
CA LEU A 25 -18.56 -45.93 -8.87
C LEU A 25 -17.41 -44.91 -8.82
N LEU A 26 -17.27 -44.06 -9.83
CA LEU A 26 -16.29 -42.98 -9.85
C LEU A 26 -16.56 -41.97 -8.72
N ALA A 27 -17.82 -41.59 -8.49
CA ALA A 27 -18.21 -40.69 -7.41
C ALA A 27 -17.90 -41.27 -6.01
N MET A 28 -18.10 -42.58 -5.80
CA MET A 28 -17.71 -43.23 -4.55
C MET A 28 -16.18 -43.27 -4.35
N LEU A 29 -15.40 -43.46 -5.42
CA LEU A 29 -13.94 -43.46 -5.32
C LEU A 29 -13.36 -42.07 -5.01
N PHE A 30 -13.97 -40.99 -5.53
CA PHE A 30 -13.56 -39.62 -5.21
C PHE A 30 -14.09 -39.11 -3.85
N GLY A 31 -15.19 -39.67 -3.33
CA GLY A 31 -15.83 -39.22 -2.08
C GLY A 31 -15.12 -39.63 -0.78
N VAL A 32 -14.31 -40.69 -0.79
CA VAL A 32 -13.66 -41.21 0.44
C VAL A 32 -12.30 -40.55 0.72
N GLY A 33 -11.73 -39.81 -0.24
CA GLY A 33 -10.41 -39.17 -0.12
C GLY A 33 -10.37 -37.82 0.60
N LEU A 34 -11.49 -37.10 0.68
CA LEU A 34 -11.53 -35.75 1.29
C LEU A 34 -11.90 -35.74 2.79
N ALA A 35 -12.39 -36.86 3.33
CA ALA A 35 -12.92 -36.92 4.70
C ALA A 35 -11.89 -37.24 5.80
N ARG A 36 -10.58 -37.32 5.49
CA ARG A 36 -9.53 -37.59 6.49
C ARG A 36 -8.47 -36.50 6.67
N ALA A 37 -8.66 -35.33 6.09
CA ALA A 37 -7.71 -34.21 6.25
C ALA A 37 -8.07 -33.23 7.38
N ILE A 38 -9.13 -33.47 8.16
CA ILE A 38 -9.55 -32.62 9.28
C ILE A 38 -9.67 -33.47 10.54
N ALA A 39 -8.54 -34.01 11.01
CA ALA A 39 -8.41 -34.39 12.40
C ALA A 39 -7.91 -33.14 13.17
N PRO A 40 -8.62 -32.65 14.19
CA PRO A 40 -8.09 -31.60 15.05
C PRO A 40 -6.98 -32.21 15.90
N SER A 41 -5.73 -31.93 15.53
CA SER A 41 -4.57 -32.19 16.38
C SER A 41 -4.72 -31.30 17.61
N SER A 42 -5.10 -31.86 18.75
CA SER A 42 -4.96 -31.19 20.04
C SER A 42 -3.46 -31.09 20.35
N LEU A 43 -2.83 -30.05 19.83
CA LEU A 43 -1.54 -29.54 20.29
C LEU A 43 -1.77 -28.75 21.59
N PRO A 44 -0.81 -28.74 22.53
CA PRO A 44 -0.92 -27.94 23.73
C PRO A 44 -0.99 -26.46 23.32
N ILE A 45 -2.05 -25.77 23.76
CA ILE A 45 -2.19 -24.32 23.61
C ILE A 45 -1.10 -23.68 24.48
N ALA A 46 0.07 -23.46 23.89
CA ALA A 46 0.98 -22.43 24.36
C ALA A 46 0.38 -21.10 23.93
N ASP A 47 0.01 -20.30 24.92
CA ASP A 47 -0.48 -18.93 24.88
C ASP A 47 0.45 -18.00 24.06
N SER A 48 0.39 -18.11 22.74
CA SER A 48 1.30 -17.47 21.78
C SER A 48 0.55 -16.66 20.72
N GLY A 49 -0.78 -16.74 20.68
CA GLY A 49 -1.61 -16.00 19.72
C GLY A 49 -1.65 -14.50 20.02
N GLN A 50 -1.59 -14.11 21.29
CA GLN A 50 -1.46 -12.71 21.69
C GLN A 50 -0.08 -12.15 21.40
N SER A 51 0.98 -12.97 21.44
CA SER A 51 2.34 -12.49 21.21
C SER A 51 2.63 -12.24 19.73
N VAL A 52 2.08 -13.03 18.81
CA VAL A 52 2.32 -12.84 17.37
C VAL A 52 1.57 -11.63 16.81
N ILE A 53 0.32 -11.37 17.24
CA ILE A 53 -0.41 -10.15 16.84
C ILE A 53 0.21 -8.92 17.49
N ALA A 54 0.58 -8.99 18.77
CA ALA A 54 1.28 -7.88 19.44
C ALA A 54 2.69 -7.64 18.86
N GLN A 55 3.40 -8.67 18.39
CA GLN A 55 4.70 -8.51 17.73
C GLN A 55 4.58 -7.99 16.30
N ALA A 56 3.54 -8.37 15.56
CA ALA A 56 3.26 -7.82 14.23
C ALA A 56 2.86 -6.34 14.29
N GLU A 57 2.06 -5.94 15.28
CA GLU A 57 1.79 -4.53 15.56
C GLU A 57 3.08 -3.80 16.01
N ARG A 58 3.94 -4.44 16.79
CA ARG A 58 5.18 -3.83 17.29
C ARG A 58 6.30 -3.77 16.25
N SER A 59 6.31 -4.64 15.24
CA SER A 59 7.21 -4.56 14.09
C SER A 59 6.76 -3.50 13.09
N VAL A 60 5.48 -3.14 13.03
CA VAL A 60 5.02 -1.92 12.36
C VAL A 60 5.52 -0.65 13.09
N LEU A 61 5.78 -0.73 14.39
CA LEU A 61 6.31 0.41 15.17
C LEU A 61 7.83 0.62 15.02
N ILE A 62 8.57 -0.38 14.55
CA ILE A 62 10.01 -0.31 14.31
C ILE A 62 10.26 -0.53 12.82
N ASP A 63 10.19 0.54 12.03
CA ASP A 63 10.71 0.48 10.68
C ASP A 63 12.25 0.45 10.75
N PRO A 64 12.91 -0.66 10.35
CA PRO A 64 14.37 -0.74 10.34
C PRO A 64 15.02 0.31 9.42
N ASN A 65 14.27 0.91 8.49
CA ASN A 65 14.77 1.95 7.61
C ASN A 65 14.58 3.36 8.17
N GLY A 66 13.73 3.53 9.19
CA GLY A 66 13.39 4.80 9.84
C GLY A 66 12.53 5.76 9.01
N ASP A 67 11.71 5.23 8.10
CA ASP A 67 10.63 5.91 7.40
C ASP A 67 9.75 6.67 8.40
N ILE A 68 9.39 7.88 8.01
CA ILE A 68 8.64 8.81 8.81
C ILE A 68 7.17 8.40 8.97
N ASP A 69 6.55 7.82 7.94
CA ASP A 69 5.09 7.67 7.81
C ASP A 69 4.53 6.36 8.38
N ARG A 70 5.38 5.35 8.65
CA ARG A 70 4.95 3.99 9.07
C ARG A 70 3.79 3.47 8.20
N VAL A 71 4.10 3.16 6.94
CA VAL A 71 3.08 2.89 5.92
C VAL A 71 2.44 1.50 6.08
N ALA A 72 1.11 1.45 6.07
CA ALA A 72 0.35 0.21 6.11
C ALA A 72 0.45 -0.52 4.75
N PRO A 73 0.35 -1.87 4.71
CA PRO A 73 0.58 -2.65 3.49
C PRO A 73 -0.26 -2.22 2.27
N SER A 74 -1.48 -1.72 2.50
CA SER A 74 -2.38 -1.24 1.43
C SER A 74 -1.88 0.03 0.72
N PHE A 75 -0.97 0.78 1.33
CA PHE A 75 -0.46 2.05 0.81
C PHE A 75 1.01 1.99 0.35
N THR A 76 1.69 0.84 0.52
CA THR A 76 3.10 0.67 0.16
C THR A 76 3.39 1.05 -1.30
N LEU A 77 2.58 0.56 -2.24
CA LEU A 77 2.73 0.90 -3.66
C LEU A 77 2.51 2.39 -3.93
N GLY A 78 1.58 3.03 -3.22
CA GLY A 78 1.36 4.47 -3.33
C GLY A 78 2.53 5.30 -2.84
N ARG A 79 3.18 4.87 -1.76
CA ARG A 79 4.42 5.47 -1.26
C ARG A 79 5.57 5.29 -2.26
N GLU A 80 5.74 4.10 -2.81
CA GLU A 80 6.81 3.84 -3.79
C GLU A 80 6.65 4.70 -5.03
N LEU A 81 5.46 4.71 -5.64
CA LEU A 81 5.15 5.57 -6.77
C LEU A 81 5.30 7.06 -6.43
N TYR A 82 4.95 7.46 -5.21
CA TYR A 82 5.18 8.83 -4.73
C TYR A 82 6.67 9.18 -4.75
N LEU A 83 7.53 8.34 -4.18
CA LEU A 83 8.97 8.61 -4.14
C LEU A 83 9.59 8.58 -5.54
N GLU A 84 9.19 7.63 -6.39
CA GLU A 84 9.68 7.56 -7.77
C GLU A 84 9.35 8.81 -8.59
N ASN A 85 8.15 9.37 -8.42
CA ASN A 85 7.67 10.48 -9.23
C ASN A 85 7.98 11.85 -8.61
N CYS A 86 8.01 11.95 -7.28
CA CYS A 86 8.09 13.22 -6.56
C CYS A 86 9.42 13.43 -5.81
N ALA A 87 10.25 12.39 -5.64
CA ALA A 87 11.57 12.49 -5.03
C ALA A 87 12.73 12.45 -6.06
N SER A 88 12.45 12.69 -7.34
CA SER A 88 13.42 12.60 -8.43
C SER A 88 14.20 13.90 -8.68
N CYS A 89 13.58 15.07 -8.45
CA CYS A 89 14.21 16.39 -8.61
C CYS A 89 14.68 16.99 -7.27
N HIS A 90 14.00 16.63 -6.18
CA HIS A 90 14.31 17.05 -4.82
C HIS A 90 13.96 15.90 -3.87
N ILE A 91 14.29 16.04 -2.60
CA ILE A 91 13.92 15.02 -1.62
C ILE A 91 12.40 14.83 -1.52
N GLY A 92 11.94 13.60 -1.28
CA GLY A 92 10.55 13.32 -0.99
C GLY A 92 10.11 14.09 0.26
N VAL A 93 9.03 14.85 0.15
CA VAL A 93 8.50 15.67 1.25
C VAL A 93 7.47 14.84 2.03
N PRO A 94 7.65 14.63 3.35
CA PRO A 94 6.68 13.89 4.15
C PRO A 94 5.26 14.47 4.02
N PRO A 95 4.24 13.66 3.64
CA PRO A 95 2.86 14.12 3.44
C PRO A 95 2.29 14.89 4.62
N GLY A 96 2.62 14.47 5.85
CA GLY A 96 2.17 15.09 7.09
C GLY A 96 2.56 16.56 7.28
N LEU A 97 3.51 17.10 6.50
CA LEU A 97 3.91 18.50 6.56
C LEU A 97 2.89 19.47 5.94
N MET A 98 1.96 18.96 5.13
CA MET A 98 0.97 19.76 4.41
C MET A 98 -0.43 19.13 4.47
N PRO A 99 -1.50 19.94 4.40
CA PRO A 99 -2.85 19.43 4.28
C PRO A 99 -3.07 18.64 2.99
N SER A 100 -3.95 17.63 3.01
CA SER A 100 -4.29 16.83 1.82
C SER A 100 -4.79 17.68 0.64
N GLN A 101 -5.41 18.83 0.89
CA GLN A 101 -5.84 19.76 -0.16
C GLN A 101 -4.67 20.37 -0.94
N VAL A 102 -3.53 20.63 -0.28
CA VAL A 102 -2.31 21.14 -0.94
C VAL A 102 -1.77 20.08 -1.89
N TRP A 103 -1.64 18.85 -1.41
CA TRP A 103 -1.19 17.71 -2.20
C TRP A 103 -2.08 17.42 -3.41
N ARG A 104 -3.40 17.53 -3.23
CA ARG A 104 -4.38 17.35 -4.32
C ARG A 104 -4.12 18.30 -5.50
N ASN A 105 -3.66 19.50 -5.21
CA ASN A 105 -3.35 20.51 -6.21
C ASN A 105 -1.96 20.24 -6.81
N LEU A 106 -0.94 20.04 -5.96
CA LEU A 106 0.44 19.83 -6.39
C LEU A 106 0.63 18.59 -7.28
N ILE A 107 -0.06 17.49 -7.00
CA ILE A 107 0.09 16.24 -7.79
C ILE A 107 -0.36 16.38 -9.24
N ARG A 108 -1.15 17.41 -9.56
CA ARG A 108 -1.65 17.71 -10.92
C ARG A 108 -1.00 18.97 -11.50
N ASP A 109 -0.14 19.64 -10.75
CA ASP A 109 0.46 20.89 -11.16
C ASP A 109 1.66 20.62 -12.07
N ARG A 110 1.52 21.05 -13.33
CA ARG A 110 2.59 20.95 -14.31
C ARG A 110 3.59 22.09 -14.18
N ASP A 111 3.19 23.25 -13.64
CA ASP A 111 4.08 24.38 -13.36
C ASP A 111 4.59 24.27 -11.92
N HIS A 112 5.53 23.35 -11.72
CA HIS A 112 6.02 22.99 -10.40
C HIS A 112 7.14 23.93 -9.96
N TYR A 113 6.75 25.09 -9.44
CA TYR A 113 7.66 26.14 -8.95
C TYR A 113 8.57 26.72 -10.04
N GLY A 114 8.01 27.02 -11.22
CA GLY A 114 8.75 27.56 -12.35
C GLY A 114 9.49 26.51 -13.18
N THR A 115 9.24 25.23 -12.91
CA THR A 115 9.72 24.10 -13.72
C THR A 115 8.54 23.32 -14.26
N THR A 116 8.51 23.11 -15.58
CA THR A 116 7.49 22.25 -16.19
C THR A 116 7.83 20.79 -15.96
N ILE A 117 6.93 20.04 -15.31
CA ILE A 117 7.09 18.60 -15.07
C ILE A 117 6.01 17.77 -15.76
N GLU A 118 6.30 16.49 -15.99
CA GLU A 118 5.29 15.50 -16.33
C GLU A 118 4.62 15.02 -15.03
N THR A 119 3.30 15.11 -14.97
CA THR A 119 2.52 14.62 -13.84
C THR A 119 2.15 13.16 -14.05
N PRO A 120 2.06 12.35 -12.97
CA PRO A 120 1.57 10.98 -13.06
C PRO A 120 0.20 10.91 -13.75
N ARG A 121 0.01 9.91 -14.60
CA ARG A 121 -1.29 9.60 -15.23
C ARG A 121 -1.99 8.47 -14.48
N ASP A 122 -3.29 8.32 -14.72
CA ASP A 122 -4.03 7.17 -14.22
C ASP A 122 -3.48 5.86 -14.83
N PRO A 123 -3.44 4.75 -14.05
CA PRO A 123 -3.94 4.60 -12.69
C PRO A 123 -2.99 5.08 -11.59
N SER A 124 -1.71 5.32 -11.89
CA SER A 124 -0.68 5.69 -10.91
C SER A 124 -1.05 6.94 -10.11
N LEU A 125 -1.67 7.94 -10.76
CA LEU A 125 -2.15 9.15 -10.11
C LEU A 125 -3.10 8.85 -8.94
N GLN A 126 -4.06 7.94 -9.10
CA GLN A 126 -4.98 7.58 -8.01
C GLN A 126 -4.29 6.84 -6.89
N ILE A 127 -3.34 5.95 -7.22
CA ILE A 127 -2.61 5.15 -6.23
C ILE A 127 -1.74 6.07 -5.36
N ILE A 128 -1.01 7.02 -5.97
CA ILE A 128 -0.25 8.05 -5.26
C ILE A 128 -1.19 8.92 -4.43
N TRP A 129 -2.32 9.36 -5.00
CA TRP A 129 -3.28 10.20 -4.29
C TRP A 129 -3.86 9.51 -3.04
N ASN A 130 -4.14 8.21 -3.09
CA ASN A 130 -4.63 7.46 -1.94
C ASN A 130 -3.61 7.46 -0.79
N TYR A 131 -2.33 7.26 -1.08
CA TYR A 131 -1.26 7.37 -0.09
C TYR A 131 -1.14 8.80 0.44
N LEU A 132 -1.03 9.81 -0.43
CA LEU A 132 -0.92 11.20 0.02
C LEU A 132 -2.10 11.62 0.88
N LYS A 133 -3.33 11.27 0.50
CA LYS A 133 -4.54 11.62 1.25
C LYS A 133 -4.52 11.02 2.66
N GLU A 134 -4.08 9.78 2.82
CA GLU A 134 -4.04 9.07 4.10
C GLU A 134 -2.98 9.63 5.05
N TYR A 135 -1.76 9.88 4.54
CA TYR A 135 -0.62 10.27 5.37
C TYR A 135 -0.45 11.79 5.49
N SER A 136 -1.26 12.57 4.76
CA SER A 136 -1.35 14.01 4.97
C SER A 136 -2.09 14.33 6.25
N ARG A 137 -1.74 15.44 6.89
CA ARG A 137 -2.53 15.94 8.01
C ARG A 137 -3.85 16.58 7.52
N PRO A 138 -4.86 16.68 8.40
CA PRO A 138 -6.02 17.52 8.14
C PRO A 138 -5.64 19.00 8.06
N ALA A 139 -6.47 19.79 7.37
CA ALA A 139 -6.39 21.24 7.41
C ALA A 139 -7.02 21.76 8.70
N GLU A 140 -6.41 22.76 9.33
CA GLU A 140 -7.03 23.43 10.48
C GLU A 140 -8.06 24.47 10.02
N ASN A 141 -9.04 24.76 10.88
CA ASN A 141 -10.04 25.80 10.59
C ASN A 141 -9.35 27.17 10.43
N ASN A 142 -9.66 27.88 9.35
CA ASN A 142 -9.05 29.16 8.97
C ASN A 142 -7.51 29.12 8.79
N GLU A 143 -6.94 27.94 8.51
CA GLU A 143 -5.52 27.84 8.22
C GLU A 143 -5.15 28.57 6.91
N GLN A 144 -4.09 29.38 6.96
CA GLN A 144 -3.50 29.91 5.75
C GLN A 144 -2.84 28.78 4.95
N ILE A 145 -3.40 28.47 3.78
CA ILE A 145 -2.85 27.44 2.89
C ILE A 145 -1.50 27.90 2.33
N ASN A 146 -0.45 27.16 2.67
CA ASN A 146 0.91 27.41 2.21
C ASN A 146 1.38 26.23 1.34
N TYR A 147 1.81 26.52 0.11
CA TYR A 147 2.34 25.50 -0.80
C TYR A 147 3.84 25.24 -0.59
N ARG A 148 4.55 26.15 0.09
CA ARG A 148 5.97 25.96 0.42
C ARG A 148 6.10 25.34 1.80
N VAL A 149 6.73 24.16 1.86
CA VAL A 149 6.97 23.40 3.10
C VAL A 149 7.54 24.27 4.22
N GLY A 150 8.56 25.08 3.93
CA GLY A 150 9.19 25.98 4.90
C GLY A 150 8.26 26.99 5.58
N ARG A 151 7.10 27.28 4.97
CA ARG A 151 6.13 28.25 5.49
C ARG A 151 4.97 27.59 6.25
N THR A 152 4.83 26.27 6.20
CA THR A 152 3.75 25.56 6.89
C THR A 152 3.94 25.62 8.41
N THR A 153 2.82 25.64 9.12
CA THR A 153 2.76 25.62 10.59
C THR A 153 3.45 24.38 11.14
N THR A 154 3.14 23.20 10.58
CA THR A 154 3.72 21.90 10.96
C THR A 154 5.23 21.88 10.81
N PHE A 155 5.76 22.35 9.67
CA PHE A 155 7.20 22.36 9.46
C PHE A 155 7.93 23.25 10.47
N LYS A 156 7.39 24.44 10.76
CA LYS A 156 7.94 25.36 11.78
C LYS A 156 7.87 24.77 13.19
N ALA A 157 6.78 24.10 13.53
CA ALA A 157 6.62 23.43 14.82
C ALA A 157 7.63 22.31 15.04
N LEU A 158 8.03 21.62 13.97
CA LEU A 158 9.07 20.58 14.00
C LEU A 158 10.51 21.12 13.96
N HIS A 159 10.70 22.39 13.58
CA HIS A 159 12.02 23.05 13.50
C HIS A 159 12.09 24.36 14.34
N PRO A 160 11.71 24.36 15.63
CA PRO A 160 11.54 25.60 16.39
C PRO A 160 12.87 26.31 16.72
N ARG A 161 14.00 25.60 16.67
CA ARG A 161 15.33 26.08 17.11
C ARG A 161 16.35 26.19 15.98
N VAL A 162 15.94 25.97 14.73
CA VAL A 162 16.83 26.04 13.55
C VAL A 162 16.46 27.26 12.71
N GLN A 163 17.46 28.08 12.39
CA GLN A 163 17.29 29.16 11.44
C GLN A 163 17.39 28.61 10.02
N LEU A 164 16.29 28.69 9.28
CA LEU A 164 16.21 28.21 7.91
C LEU A 164 16.03 29.39 6.95
N PRO A 165 16.59 29.31 5.73
CA PRO A 165 16.36 30.34 4.71
C PRO A 165 14.88 30.38 4.28
N ASP A 166 14.42 31.53 3.82
CA ASP A 166 13.12 31.66 3.13
C ASP A 166 13.35 32.07 1.66
N PRO A 167 13.01 31.21 0.68
CA PRO A 167 12.40 29.88 0.84
C PRO A 167 13.39 28.79 1.29
N VAL A 168 12.87 27.80 2.01
CA VAL A 168 13.61 26.57 2.32
C VAL A 168 13.91 25.81 1.03
N GLN A 169 15.14 25.33 0.89
CA GLN A 169 15.58 24.53 -0.23
C GLN A 169 15.48 23.04 0.11
N LEU A 170 14.61 22.29 -0.59
CA LEU A 170 14.37 20.87 -0.31
C LEU A 170 15.62 19.99 -0.46
N GLY A 171 16.61 20.38 -1.27
CA GLY A 171 17.90 19.68 -1.34
C GLY A 171 18.81 19.86 -0.12
N THR A 172 18.45 20.72 0.84
CA THR A 172 19.28 21.01 2.02
C THR A 172 18.89 20.23 3.28
N CYS A 173 17.79 19.48 3.24
CA CYS A 173 17.31 18.66 4.36
C CYS A 173 18.40 17.67 4.84
N ILE A 174 19.19 17.12 3.90
CA ILE A 174 20.24 16.13 4.19
C ILE A 174 21.36 16.66 5.09
N ARG A 175 21.51 17.99 5.22
CA ARG A 175 22.54 18.61 6.08
C ARG A 175 22.33 18.29 7.56
N CYS A 176 21.07 18.18 7.99
CA CYS A 176 20.71 17.81 9.35
C CYS A 176 20.15 16.38 9.43
N HIS A 177 19.53 15.91 8.34
CA HIS A 177 18.92 14.59 8.24
C HIS A 177 19.67 13.70 7.23
N PRO A 178 20.80 13.07 7.61
CA PRO A 178 21.70 12.40 6.65
C PRO A 178 21.09 11.23 5.87
N ARG A 179 19.91 10.73 6.27
CA ARG A 179 19.20 9.62 5.60
C ARG A 179 17.90 10.05 4.93
N ALA A 180 17.71 11.35 4.72
CA ALA A 180 16.44 11.87 4.25
C ALA A 180 16.16 11.51 2.79
N ASP A 181 17.19 11.24 1.98
CA ASP A 181 17.09 10.62 0.65
C ASP A 181 16.46 9.22 0.68
N PHE A 182 16.65 8.48 1.77
CA PHE A 182 15.93 7.23 2.06
C PHE A 182 14.59 7.45 2.78
N PHE A 183 14.06 8.67 2.71
CA PHE A 183 12.82 9.06 3.38
C PHE A 183 12.84 8.91 4.91
N ASN A 184 14.04 8.86 5.50
CA ASN A 184 14.27 8.81 6.93
C ASN A 184 14.72 10.18 7.44
N PHE A 185 13.76 10.93 7.98
CA PHE A 185 13.96 12.23 8.62
C PHE A 185 14.22 12.11 10.14
N ARG A 186 14.17 10.90 10.70
CA ARG A 186 14.39 10.65 12.13
C ARG A 186 15.87 10.56 12.48
N ALA A 187 16.69 10.08 11.54
CA ALA A 187 18.14 10.11 11.68
C ALA A 187 18.64 11.55 11.60
N LEU A 188 19.40 11.97 12.61
CA LEU A 188 20.00 13.29 12.72
C LEU A 188 21.52 13.18 12.63
N SER A 189 22.19 14.23 12.17
CA SER A 189 23.63 14.34 12.32
C SER A 189 24.00 14.61 13.79
N PRO A 190 25.23 14.29 14.23
CA PRO A 190 25.65 14.41 15.63
C PRO A 190 25.41 15.78 16.25
N ASP A 191 25.54 16.85 15.47
CA ASP A 191 25.29 18.23 15.91
C ASP A 191 23.84 18.47 16.36
N TRP A 192 22.91 17.61 15.94
CA TRP A 192 21.47 17.71 16.23
C TRP A 192 20.90 16.52 17.02
N GLU A 193 21.66 15.46 17.28
CA GLU A 193 21.18 14.25 17.98
C GLU A 193 20.60 14.52 19.38
N ASN A 194 21.14 15.54 20.08
CA ASN A 194 20.70 15.94 21.41
C ASN A 194 19.88 17.24 21.39
N ALA A 195 19.41 17.66 20.23
CA ALA A 195 18.61 18.85 20.08
C ALA A 195 17.16 18.50 20.53
N PRO A 196 16.65 19.06 21.65
CA PRO A 196 15.28 18.81 22.14
C PRO A 196 14.16 19.21 21.16
#